data_AF-A0A842TG29-F1
#
_entry.id   AF-A0A842TG29-F1
#
_cell.length_a   1.000
_cell.length_b   1.000
_cell.length_c   1.000
_cell.angle_alpha   90.00
_cell.angle_beta   90.00
_cell.angle_gamma   90.00
#
_symmetry.space_group_name_H-M   'P 1'
#
loop_
_entity.id
_entity.type
_entity.pdbx_description
1 polymer ?
#
loop_
_entity_poly.entity_id
_entity_poly.type
_entity_poly.pdbx_seq_one_letter_code
_entity_poly.pdbx_strand_id
1 'polypeptide(L)'
;EEIADYILNRVGAVGISWGAMSQKAASIATGFNAMGVPAIVGPHGSKYRRQYLGKDYDDEAWKVIDSRTGDIVTYGPGPENLMMACETVEEAIVTAAKLCLRPADNFKGRAVKLTHWIELHMKTYGTMPDDVWKYIRVEADIPLTYKKEIMKILKEKGWEEKRIPDPTNLPRLIRKKKE
;
A
#
# COMPACT_ATOMS: atom_id res chain seq x y z
N GLU A 1 -6.22 15.63 -10.37
CA GLU A 1 -5.49 14.42 -10.81
C GLU A 1 -4.05 14.40 -10.33
N GLU A 2 -3.21 15.36 -10.70
CA GLU A 2 -1.77 15.37 -10.32
C GLU A 2 -1.52 15.29 -8.81
N ILE A 3 -2.28 16.04 -8.01
CA ILE A 3 -2.18 15.99 -6.55
C ILE A 3 -2.58 14.62 -6.00
N ALA A 4 -3.63 14.01 -6.54
CA ALA A 4 -4.09 12.68 -6.12
C ALA A 4 -3.06 11.59 -6.49
N ASP A 5 -2.47 11.69 -7.68
CA ASP A 5 -1.39 10.80 -8.12
C ASP A 5 -0.16 10.93 -7.21
N TYR A 6 0.20 12.16 -6.84
CA TYR A 6 1.30 12.41 -5.89
C TYR A 6 1.00 11.78 -4.52
N ILE A 7 -0.21 11.97 -3.98
CA ILE A 7 -0.60 11.43 -2.69
C ILE A 7 -0.61 9.89 -2.72
N LEU A 8 -1.25 9.28 -3.72
CA LEU A 8 -1.34 7.84 -3.87
C LEU A 8 0.04 7.18 -3.95
N ASN A 9 1.00 7.84 -4.60
CA ASN A 9 2.32 7.27 -4.83
C ASN A 9 3.36 7.60 -3.75
N ARG A 10 3.16 8.65 -2.95
CA ARG A 10 4.23 9.20 -2.07
C ARG A 10 3.79 9.48 -0.64
N VAL A 11 2.51 9.73 -0.40
CA VAL A 11 2.01 10.17 0.91
C VAL A 11 1.30 9.01 1.59
N GLY A 12 1.99 8.38 2.55
CA GLY A 12 1.43 7.33 3.38
C GLY A 12 0.42 7.89 4.37
N ALA A 13 -0.86 7.69 4.12
CA ALA A 13 -1.97 8.08 4.99
C ALA A 13 -3.14 7.11 4.83
N VAL A 14 -3.96 6.99 5.87
CA VAL A 14 -5.20 6.19 5.88
C VAL A 14 -6.24 6.87 6.77
N GLY A 15 -7.47 6.99 6.28
CA GLY A 15 -8.60 7.44 7.08
C GLY A 15 -9.27 6.26 7.78
N ILE A 16 -9.76 6.44 9.01
CA ILE A 16 -10.55 5.42 9.72
C ILE A 16 -11.89 6.02 10.12
N SER A 17 -12.98 5.38 9.68
CA SER A 17 -14.35 5.72 10.07
C SER A 17 -15.02 4.48 10.67
N TRP A 18 -14.72 4.20 11.94
CA TRP A 18 -15.16 2.98 12.61
C TRP A 18 -16.69 2.89 12.73
N GLY A 19 -17.35 3.99 13.13
CA GLY A 19 -18.81 4.09 13.27
C GLY A 19 -19.52 4.65 12.04
N ALA A 20 -19.06 4.39 10.82
CA ALA A 20 -19.64 4.96 9.62
C ALA A 20 -21.09 4.45 9.39
N MET A 21 -22.07 5.31 9.68
CA MET A 21 -23.51 5.03 9.47
C MET A 21 -24.18 6.01 8.50
N SER A 22 -23.68 7.24 8.38
CA SER A 22 -24.32 8.30 7.60
C SER A 22 -23.88 8.32 6.14
N GLN A 23 -24.72 8.85 5.24
CA GLN A 23 -24.33 9.14 3.85
C GLN A 23 -23.17 10.15 3.78
N LYS A 24 -23.02 11.02 4.78
CA LYS A 24 -21.90 11.95 4.89
C LYS A 24 -20.56 11.23 5.10
N ALA A 25 -20.54 10.14 5.87
CA ALA A 25 -19.31 9.37 6.06
C ALA A 25 -18.88 8.68 4.75
N ALA A 26 -19.84 8.17 3.97
CA ALA A 26 -19.56 7.60 2.65
C ALA A 26 -19.02 8.65 1.66
N SER A 27 -19.57 9.87 1.64
CA SER A 27 -19.08 10.94 0.77
C SER A 27 -17.69 11.45 1.17
N ILE A 28 -17.39 11.53 2.48
CA ILE A 28 -16.06 11.87 2.98
C ILE A 28 -15.04 10.78 2.59
N ALA A 29 -15.36 9.51 2.79
CA ALA A 29 -14.49 8.40 2.39
C ALA A 29 -14.24 8.40 0.87
N THR A 30 -15.28 8.68 0.08
CA THR A 30 -15.14 8.83 -1.38
C THR A 30 -14.22 10.00 -1.73
N GLY A 31 -14.27 11.11 -0.98
CA GLY A 31 -13.35 12.24 -1.15
C GLY A 31 -11.89 11.88 -0.85
N PHE A 32 -11.64 11.07 0.19
CA PHE A 32 -10.32 10.51 0.48
C PHE A 32 -9.82 9.67 -0.70
N ASN A 33 -10.67 8.79 -1.23
CA ASN A 33 -10.32 7.92 -2.35
C ASN A 33 -10.02 8.70 -3.63
N ALA A 34 -10.80 9.74 -3.93
CA ALA A 34 -10.55 10.62 -5.06
C ALA A 34 -9.19 11.34 -4.98
N MET A 35 -8.65 11.50 -3.77
CA MET A 35 -7.33 12.07 -3.51
C MET A 35 -6.23 11.03 -3.34
N GLY A 36 -6.50 9.74 -3.59
CA GLY A 36 -5.51 8.67 -3.44
C GLY A 36 -5.23 8.27 -1.99
N VAL A 37 -6.12 8.62 -1.06
CA VAL A 37 -6.02 8.22 0.35
C VAL A 37 -6.95 7.03 0.62
N PRO A 38 -6.42 5.90 1.11
CA PRO A 38 -7.22 4.79 1.61
C PRO A 38 -8.12 5.17 2.79
N ALA A 39 -9.26 4.49 2.91
CA ALA A 39 -10.19 4.62 4.02
C ALA A 39 -10.64 3.24 4.53
N ILE A 40 -10.51 3.03 5.83
CA ILE A 40 -11.04 1.86 6.54
C ILE A 40 -12.37 2.26 7.18
N VAL A 41 -13.39 1.45 6.99
CA VAL A 41 -14.67 1.57 7.70
C VAL A 41 -14.86 0.39 8.65
N GLY A 42 -15.63 0.59 9.72
CA GLY A 42 -16.03 -0.55 10.57
C GLY A 42 -17.00 -1.50 9.85
N PRO A 43 -17.43 -2.58 10.50
CA PRO A 43 -18.21 -3.65 9.86
C PRO A 43 -19.56 -3.16 9.31
N HIS A 44 -20.18 -2.17 9.96
CA HIS A 44 -21.40 -1.52 9.47
C HIS A 44 -21.20 -0.77 8.15
N GLY A 45 -19.99 -0.32 7.85
CA GLY A 45 -19.64 0.35 6.60
C GLY A 45 -19.74 -0.57 5.37
N SER A 46 -19.73 -1.89 5.55
CA SER A 46 -20.03 -2.84 4.46
C SER A 46 -21.40 -2.58 3.81
N LYS A 47 -22.35 -2.00 4.56
CA LYS A 47 -23.70 -1.65 4.08
C LYS A 47 -23.72 -0.52 3.06
N TYR A 48 -22.62 0.20 2.84
CA TYR A 48 -22.48 1.17 1.74
C TYR A 48 -22.41 0.52 0.35
N ARG A 49 -22.38 -0.82 0.27
CA ARG A 49 -22.46 -1.64 -0.96
C ARG A 49 -21.27 -1.54 -1.92
N ARG A 50 -20.34 -0.60 -1.69
CA ARG A 50 -19.17 -0.40 -2.55
C ARG A 50 -17.89 -0.36 -1.72
N GLN A 51 -16.92 -1.17 -2.13
CA GLN A 51 -15.55 -1.20 -1.61
C GLN A 51 -14.58 -1.15 -2.79
N TYR A 52 -13.37 -0.68 -2.55
CA TYR A 52 -12.31 -0.57 -3.56
C TYR A 52 -11.15 -1.45 -3.13
N LEU A 53 -11.26 -2.72 -3.49
CA LEU A 53 -10.30 -3.76 -3.12
C LEU A 53 -9.33 -4.00 -4.28
N GLY A 54 -8.03 -4.02 -3.97
CA GLY A 54 -6.98 -4.38 -4.91
C GLY A 54 -6.91 -5.90 -5.08
N LYS A 55 -6.49 -6.34 -6.27
CA LYS A 55 -6.19 -7.76 -6.53
C LYS A 55 -4.69 -7.94 -6.43
N ASP A 56 -4.22 -8.35 -5.27
CA ASP A 56 -2.79 -8.50 -4.97
C ASP A 56 -2.08 -9.62 -5.80
N TYR A 57 -2.85 -10.45 -6.50
CA TYR A 57 -2.38 -11.51 -7.40
C TYR A 57 -2.33 -11.09 -8.89
N ASP A 58 -2.80 -9.88 -9.22
CA ASP A 58 -2.84 -9.37 -10.59
C ASP A 58 -1.68 -8.37 -10.82
N ASP A 59 -0.54 -8.86 -11.31
CA ASP A 59 0.64 -8.04 -11.55
C ASP A 59 0.42 -6.91 -12.57
N GLU A 60 -0.58 -7.02 -13.45
CA GLU A 60 -0.94 -5.97 -14.40
C GLU A 60 -1.59 -4.77 -13.71
N ALA A 61 -2.33 -5.01 -12.62
CA ALA A 61 -2.95 -3.97 -11.81
C ALA A 61 -1.91 -3.15 -11.02
N TRP A 62 -0.70 -3.68 -10.82
CA TRP A 62 0.35 -3.07 -10.02
C TRP A 62 1.51 -2.55 -10.86
N LYS A 63 1.19 -1.82 -11.93
CA LYS A 63 2.15 -1.15 -12.82
C LYS A 63 2.09 0.35 -12.66
N VAL A 64 3.26 0.99 -12.54
CA VAL A 64 3.40 2.45 -12.53
C VAL A 64 4.40 2.89 -13.57
N ILE A 65 4.27 4.13 -14.03
CA ILE A 65 5.21 4.75 -14.93
C ILE A 65 6.32 5.39 -14.09
N ASP A 66 7.59 5.13 -14.42
CA ASP A 66 8.69 5.94 -13.92
C ASP A 66 8.70 7.28 -14.68
N SER A 67 8.31 8.36 -14.02
CA SER A 67 8.26 9.71 -14.60
C SER A 67 9.60 10.20 -15.17
N ARG A 68 10.72 9.59 -14.79
CA ARG A 68 12.06 9.96 -15.29
C ARG A 68 12.36 9.38 -16.67
N THR A 69 11.92 8.15 -16.93
CA THR A 69 12.28 7.39 -18.15
C THR A 69 11.09 7.07 -19.04
N GLY A 70 9.88 7.05 -18.48
CA GLY A 70 8.67 6.56 -19.14
C GLY A 70 8.52 5.03 -19.09
N ASP A 71 9.44 4.31 -18.44
CA ASP A 71 9.39 2.86 -18.32
C ASP A 71 8.23 2.44 -17.40
N ILE A 72 7.59 1.32 -17.71
CA ILE A 72 6.59 0.71 -16.85
C ILE A 72 7.30 -0.20 -15.85
N VAL A 73 7.07 0.03 -14.56
CA VAL A 73 7.65 -0.74 -13.46
C VAL A 73 6.53 -1.37 -12.64
N THR A 74 6.62 -2.69 -12.46
CA THR A 74 5.73 -3.39 -11.53
C THR A 74 6.15 -3.11 -10.10
N TYR A 75 5.24 -2.56 -9.30
CA TYR A 75 5.43 -2.30 -7.87
C TYR A 75 4.55 -3.25 -7.05
N GLY A 76 4.75 -3.32 -5.73
CA GLY A 76 3.89 -4.14 -4.86
C GLY A 76 2.55 -3.47 -4.55
N PRO A 77 1.58 -4.18 -3.95
CA PRO A 77 0.23 -3.66 -3.67
C PRO A 77 0.18 -2.59 -2.55
N GLY A 78 0.71 -1.39 -2.79
CA GLY A 78 0.85 -0.32 -1.79
C GLY A 78 0.30 1.04 -2.25
N PRO A 79 -0.85 1.52 -1.74
CA PRO A 79 -1.80 0.81 -0.89
C PRO A 79 -2.60 -0.25 -1.66
N GLU A 80 -2.93 -1.37 -1.02
CA GLU A 80 -3.69 -2.46 -1.64
C GLU A 80 -5.15 -2.07 -1.88
N ASN A 81 -5.78 -1.47 -0.87
CA ASN A 81 -7.19 -1.13 -0.89
C ASN A 81 -7.36 0.38 -0.75
N LEU A 82 -8.30 0.96 -1.50
CA LEU A 82 -8.71 2.36 -1.29
C LEU A 82 -9.90 2.45 -0.32
N MET A 83 -10.79 1.45 -0.30
CA MET A 83 -11.88 1.41 0.66
C MET A 83 -12.15 -0.03 1.07
N MET A 84 -12.03 -0.33 2.35
CA MET A 84 -12.34 -1.65 2.90
C MET A 84 -13.03 -1.57 4.26
N ALA A 85 -13.83 -2.58 4.57
CA ALA A 85 -14.38 -2.77 5.89
C ALA A 85 -13.51 -3.75 6.70
N CYS A 86 -13.20 -3.40 7.95
CA CYS A 86 -12.60 -4.32 8.92
C CYS A 86 -13.65 -4.69 9.97
N GLU A 87 -13.56 -5.90 10.51
CA GLU A 87 -14.51 -6.42 11.51
C GLU A 87 -14.13 -5.97 12.94
N THR A 88 -12.84 -5.97 13.24
CA THR A 88 -12.31 -5.63 14.58
C THR A 88 -11.35 -4.45 14.55
N VAL A 89 -11.23 -3.76 15.69
CA VAL A 89 -10.32 -2.60 15.80
C VAL A 89 -8.87 -3.05 15.65
N GLU A 90 -8.56 -4.24 16.14
CA GLU A 90 -7.25 -4.88 16.04
C GLU A 90 -6.86 -5.11 14.56
N GLU A 91 -7.78 -5.65 13.76
CA GLU A 91 -7.60 -5.79 12.31
C GLU A 91 -7.42 -4.43 11.62
N ALA A 92 -8.22 -3.44 12.01
CA ALA A 92 -8.15 -2.10 11.44
C ALA A 92 -6.79 -1.44 11.70
N ILE A 93 -6.20 -1.64 12.89
CA ILE A 93 -4.87 -1.12 13.24
C ILE A 93 -3.78 -1.75 12.36
N VAL A 94 -3.78 -3.08 12.20
CA VAL A 94 -2.80 -3.77 11.35
C VAL A 94 -2.96 -3.34 9.89
N THR A 95 -4.19 -3.27 9.41
CA THR A 95 -4.55 -2.84 8.06
C THR A 95 -4.12 -1.39 7.81
N ALA A 96 -4.31 -0.50 8.79
CA ALA A 96 -3.91 0.90 8.68
C ALA A 96 -2.39 1.05 8.49
N ALA A 97 -1.59 0.25 9.19
CA ALA A 97 -0.13 0.22 9.03
C ALA A 97 0.26 -0.24 7.62
N LYS A 98 -0.37 -1.33 7.13
CA LYS A 98 -0.16 -1.86 5.77
C LYS A 98 -0.52 -0.83 4.69
N LEU A 99 -1.69 -0.21 4.80
CA LEU A 99 -2.20 0.77 3.83
C LEU A 99 -1.42 2.09 3.82
N CYS A 100 -0.45 2.30 4.72
CA CYS A 100 0.46 3.45 4.67
C CYS A 100 1.69 3.22 3.79
N LEU A 101 1.96 2.00 3.34
CA LEU A 101 3.07 1.68 2.43
C LEU A 101 2.86 2.32 1.05
N ARG A 102 3.92 2.88 0.49
CA ARG A 102 3.87 3.60 -0.79
C ARG A 102 4.98 3.15 -1.76
N PRO A 103 4.75 3.28 -3.08
CA PRO A 103 5.74 2.89 -4.07
C PRO A 103 7.02 3.73 -4.00
N ALA A 104 6.89 5.02 -3.68
CA ALA A 104 7.99 5.97 -3.59
C ALA A 104 8.67 6.07 -2.21
N ASP A 105 8.32 5.19 -1.24
CA ASP A 105 9.01 5.20 0.06
C ASP A 105 10.52 5.06 -0.13
N ASN A 106 11.33 5.83 0.59
CA ASN A 106 12.77 5.57 0.62
C ASN A 106 13.06 4.31 1.46
N PHE A 107 14.28 3.77 1.37
CA PHE A 107 14.64 2.51 2.05
C PHE A 107 14.44 2.59 3.58
N LYS A 108 14.82 3.70 4.22
CA LYS A 108 14.63 3.90 5.68
C LYS A 108 13.15 3.97 6.06
N GLY A 109 12.36 4.75 5.33
CA GLY A 109 10.94 4.95 5.60
C GLY A 109 10.14 3.68 5.35
N ARG A 110 10.47 2.93 4.30
CA ARG A 110 9.91 1.60 4.05
C ARG A 110 10.24 0.66 5.21
N ALA A 111 11.50 0.57 5.63
CA ALA A 111 11.90 -0.30 6.73
C ALA A 111 11.12 0.01 8.01
N VAL A 112 10.95 1.29 8.36
CA VAL A 112 10.14 1.70 9.53
C VAL A 112 8.68 1.26 9.39
N LYS A 113 8.05 1.51 8.24
CA LYS A 113 6.65 1.09 7.99
C LYS A 113 6.49 -0.43 8.05
N LEU A 114 7.43 -1.18 7.47
CA LEU A 114 7.45 -2.64 7.51
C LEU A 114 7.62 -3.14 8.95
N THR A 115 8.53 -2.56 9.74
CA THR A 115 8.68 -2.91 11.16
C THR A 115 7.36 -2.77 11.90
N HIS A 116 6.69 -1.62 11.80
CA HIS A 116 5.43 -1.40 12.50
C HIS A 116 4.32 -2.33 12.03
N TRP A 117 4.18 -2.54 10.72
CA TRP A 117 3.18 -3.46 10.21
C TRP A 117 3.44 -4.90 10.67
N ILE A 118 4.69 -5.38 10.59
CA ILE A 118 5.07 -6.72 11.04
C ILE A 118 4.83 -6.88 12.54
N GLU A 119 5.28 -5.93 13.37
CA GLU A 119 5.09 -5.98 14.82
C GLU A 119 3.61 -6.00 15.21
N LEU A 120 2.78 -5.17 14.57
CA LEU A 120 1.34 -5.15 14.78
C LEU A 120 0.70 -6.47 14.33
N HIS A 121 1.11 -7.01 13.19
CA HIS A 121 0.59 -8.28 12.68
C HIS A 121 0.98 -9.45 13.61
N MET A 122 2.23 -9.52 14.04
CA MET A 122 2.71 -10.50 15.02
C MET A 122 1.97 -10.40 16.35
N LYS A 123 1.71 -9.17 16.83
CA LYS A 123 0.98 -8.94 18.08
C LYS A 123 -0.48 -9.37 18.00
N THR A 124 -1.14 -9.11 16.87
CA THR A 124 -2.58 -9.39 16.70
C THR A 124 -2.85 -10.83 16.26
N TYR A 125 -2.04 -11.36 15.34
CA TYR A 125 -2.27 -12.66 14.68
C TYR A 125 -1.25 -13.74 15.06
N GLY A 126 -0.15 -13.39 15.72
CA GLY A 126 0.89 -14.35 16.14
C GLY A 126 1.81 -14.84 15.02
N THR A 127 1.67 -14.33 13.80
CA THR A 127 2.40 -14.79 12.60
C THR A 127 2.98 -13.64 11.80
N MET A 128 3.96 -13.91 10.94
CA MET A 128 4.49 -12.94 9.96
C MET A 128 3.46 -12.73 8.85
N PRO A 129 3.29 -11.52 8.27
CA PRO A 129 2.40 -11.35 7.13
C PRO A 129 2.85 -12.18 5.93
N ASP A 130 1.94 -12.99 5.38
CA ASP A 130 2.21 -13.90 4.26
C ASP A 130 2.65 -13.20 2.97
N ASP A 131 2.26 -11.93 2.83
CA ASP A 131 2.49 -11.09 1.67
C ASP A 131 3.58 -10.03 1.88
N VAL A 132 4.35 -10.10 2.98
CA VAL A 132 5.43 -9.15 3.30
C VAL A 132 6.45 -9.03 2.16
N TRP A 133 6.71 -10.13 1.46
CA TRP A 133 7.65 -10.19 0.33
C TRP A 133 7.23 -9.29 -0.84
N LYS A 134 5.94 -9.01 -1.02
CA LYS A 134 5.43 -8.12 -2.08
C LYS A 134 5.82 -6.65 -1.82
N TYR A 135 6.13 -6.30 -0.58
CA TYR A 135 6.46 -4.93 -0.15
C TYR A 135 7.95 -4.66 -0.01
N ILE A 136 8.81 -5.59 -0.44
CA ILE A 136 10.26 -5.44 -0.41
C ILE A 136 10.74 -5.29 -1.86
N ARG A 137 11.47 -4.20 -2.14
CA ARG A 137 12.02 -3.94 -3.49
C ARG A 137 13.50 -4.25 -3.59
N VAL A 138 14.23 -3.97 -2.52
CA VAL A 138 15.67 -4.18 -2.39
C VAL A 138 15.97 -4.66 -0.97
N GLU A 139 17.13 -5.29 -0.75
CA GLU A 139 17.52 -5.77 0.58
C GLU A 139 17.52 -4.65 1.65
N ALA A 140 17.80 -3.41 1.23
CA ALA A 140 17.80 -2.24 2.11
C ALA A 140 16.41 -1.84 2.64
N ASP A 141 15.32 -2.32 2.05
CA ASP A 141 13.96 -2.12 2.58
C ASP A 141 13.70 -2.99 3.83
N ILE A 142 14.50 -4.04 4.05
CA ILE A 142 14.25 -5.05 5.08
C ILE A 142 14.59 -4.50 6.48
N PRO A 143 13.66 -4.56 7.45
CA PRO A 143 13.94 -4.27 8.85
C PRO A 143 15.09 -5.13 9.40
N LEU A 144 16.06 -4.50 10.06
CA LEU A 144 17.25 -5.19 10.60
C LEU A 144 16.87 -6.35 11.54
N THR A 145 15.88 -6.14 12.41
CA THR A 145 15.40 -7.13 13.37
C THR A 145 14.87 -8.40 12.70
N TYR A 146 14.19 -8.26 11.56
CA TYR A 146 13.51 -9.35 10.86
C TYR A 146 14.28 -9.86 9.64
N LYS A 147 15.52 -9.39 9.43
CA LYS A 147 16.29 -9.65 8.21
C LYS A 147 16.44 -11.14 7.88
N LYS A 148 16.78 -11.96 8.87
CA LYS A 148 16.98 -13.41 8.66
C LYS A 148 15.71 -14.12 8.19
N GLU A 149 14.58 -13.80 8.82
CA GLU A 149 13.29 -14.42 8.54
C GLU A 149 12.74 -13.97 7.18
N ILE A 150 12.78 -12.66 6.92
CA ILE A 150 12.34 -12.09 5.66
C ILE A 150 13.16 -12.62 4.49
N MET A 151 14.49 -12.70 4.62
CA MET A 151 15.35 -13.25 3.55
C MET A 151 15.02 -14.71 3.23
N LYS A 152 14.60 -15.50 4.23
CA LYS A 152 14.12 -16.87 4.00
C LYS A 152 12.84 -16.86 3.16
N ILE A 153 11.86 -16.02 3.52
CA ILE A 153 10.60 -15.87 2.78
C ILE A 153 10.86 -15.42 1.34
N LEU A 154 11.73 -14.41 1.13
CA LEU A 154 12.08 -13.92 -0.21
C LEU A 154 12.66 -15.03 -1.09
N LYS A 155 13.55 -15.87 -0.53
CA LYS A 155 14.14 -16.99 -1.25
C LYS A 155 13.10 -18.06 -1.60
N GLU A 156 12.19 -18.38 -0.69
CA GLU A 156 11.10 -19.33 -0.92
C GLU A 156 10.10 -18.84 -1.97
N LYS A 157 9.90 -17.52 -2.07
CA LYS A 157 8.99 -16.89 -3.03
C LYS A 157 9.65 -16.55 -4.38
N GLY A 158 10.92 -16.89 -4.59
CA GLY A 158 11.63 -16.59 -5.83
C GLY A 158 11.73 -15.09 -6.11
N TRP A 159 11.88 -14.28 -5.06
CA TRP A 159 11.90 -12.83 -5.17
C TRP A 159 13.18 -12.32 -5.86
N GLU A 160 13.02 -11.29 -6.68
CA GLU A 160 14.10 -10.58 -7.36
C GLU A 160 14.08 -9.09 -7.01
N GLU A 161 15.25 -8.46 -6.98
CA GLU A 161 15.35 -7.03 -6.71
C GLU A 161 14.68 -6.21 -7.81
N LYS A 162 13.87 -5.24 -7.37
CA LYS A 162 13.16 -4.31 -8.24
C LYS A 162 13.76 -2.93 -8.12
N ARG A 163 13.91 -2.25 -9.26
CA ARG A 163 14.28 -0.84 -9.28
C ARG A 163 13.20 0.00 -8.60
N ILE A 164 13.61 0.97 -7.79
CA ILE A 164 12.70 1.94 -7.18
C ILE A 164 12.32 3.00 -8.23
N PRO A 165 11.05 3.09 -8.66
CA PRO A 165 10.63 4.05 -9.67
C PRO A 165 10.47 5.46 -9.08
N ASP A 166 10.33 6.46 -9.95
CA ASP A 166 9.74 7.76 -9.63
C ASP A 166 8.27 7.75 -10.09
N PRO A 167 7.36 7.13 -9.31
CA PRO A 167 6.06 6.65 -9.80
C PRO A 167 5.10 7.78 -10.16
N THR A 168 4.37 7.56 -11.25
CA THR A 168 3.17 8.30 -11.64
C THR A 168 2.22 7.39 -12.44
N ASN A 169 0.93 7.64 -12.34
CA ASN A 169 -0.10 7.04 -13.19
C ASN A 169 -0.48 7.94 -14.38
N LEU A 170 0.18 9.10 -14.51
CA LEU A 170 -0.16 10.13 -15.50
C LEU A 170 0.92 10.21 -16.58
N PRO A 171 0.69 9.69 -17.80
CA PRO A 171 1.68 9.71 -18.88
C PRO A 171 2.17 11.13 -19.24
N ARG A 172 1.33 12.16 -19.00
CA ARG A 172 1.70 13.56 -19.25
C ARG A 172 2.79 14.11 -18.31
N LEU A 173 3.12 13.40 -17.21
CA LEU A 173 4.14 13.82 -16.24
C LEU A 173 5.51 13.21 -16.53
N ILE A 174 5.67 12.45 -17.62
CA ILE A 174 6.95 11.91 -18.05
C ILE A 174 7.87 13.05 -18.50
N ARG A 175 9.01 13.22 -17.82
CA ARG A 175 9.95 14.34 -18.05
C ARG A 175 10.70 14.21 -19.37
N LYS A 176 11.07 12.98 -19.74
CA LYS A 176 11.79 12.66 -20.97
C LYS A 176 11.38 11.26 -21.41
N LYS A 177 10.67 11.14 -22.54
CA LYS A 177 10.53 9.84 -23.19
C LYS A 177 11.90 9.47 -23.74
N LYS A 178 12.42 8.28 -23.42
CA LYS A 178 13.49 7.71 -24.25
C LYS A 178 12.96 7.62 -25.68
N GLU A 179 13.66 8.25 -26.62
CA GLU A 179 13.54 7.95 -28.05
C GLU A 179 14.03 6.53 -28.34
#